data_AF-A0A382MPM1-F1
#
_entry.id   AF-A0A382MPM1-F1
#
_cell.length_a   1.000
_cell.length_b   1.000
_cell.length_c   1.000
_cell.angle_alpha   90.00
_cell.angle_beta   90.00
_cell.angle_gamma   90.00
#
_symmetry.space_group_name_H-M   'P 1'
#
loop_
_entity.id
_entity.type
_entity.pdbx_description
1 polymer ?
#
loop_
_entity_poly.entity_id
_entity_poly.type
_entity_poly.pdbx_seq_one_letter_code
_entity_poly.pdbx_strand_id
1 'polypeptide(L)' 'MQEINTFFFDLDGTLVDSVPDLATALNQTLNDYQLPTYNEQTIRHWVGNGARVLVE' A
#
# COMPACT_ATOMS: atom_id res chain seq x y z
N MET A 1 31.76 -0.56 -16.57
CA MET A 1 30.31 -0.58 -16.31
C MET A 1 29.61 -0.92 -17.62
N GLN A 2 28.63 -1.80 -17.60
CA GLN A 2 27.77 -2.04 -18.77
C GLN A 2 26.80 -0.87 -18.93
N GLU A 3 26.44 -0.54 -20.17
CA GLU A 3 25.48 0.51 -20.48
C GLU A 3 24.06 0.02 -20.13
N ILE A 4 23.34 0.76 -19.28
CA ILE A 4 21.94 0.48 -18.93
C ILE A 4 21.05 1.43 -19.74
N ASN A 5 20.13 0.88 -20.54
CA ASN A 5 19.26 1.68 -21.43
C ASN A 5 17.76 1.60 -21.08
N THR A 6 17.38 0.82 -20.07
CA THR A 6 15.99 0.59 -19.69
C THR A 6 15.86 0.57 -18.16
N PHE A 7 14.82 1.22 -17.65
CA PHE A 7 14.48 1.25 -16.23
C PHE A 7 13.01 0.87 -16.05
N PHE A 8 12.75 -0.01 -15.09
CA PHE A 8 11.41 -0.33 -14.62
C PHE A 8 11.24 0.24 -13.22
N PHE A 9 10.09 0.83 -12.96
CA PHE A 9 9.76 1.40 -11.67
C PHE A 9 8.51 0.71 -11.16
N ASP A 10 8.55 0.34 -9.89
CA ASP A 10 7.33 0.05 -9.15
C ASP A 10 6.51 1.34 -8.97
N LEU A 11 5.22 1.21 -8.70
CA LEU A 11 4.33 2.36 -8.52
C LEU A 11 4.27 2.78 -7.05
N ASP A 12 3.69 1.92 -6.22
CA ASP A 12 3.38 2.19 -4.82
C ASP A 12 4.66 2.23 -3.99
N GLY A 13 4.90 3.35 -3.31
CA GLY A 13 6.11 3.56 -2.51
C GLY A 13 7.39 3.81 -3.32
N THR A 14 7.32 3.78 -4.67
CA THR A 14 8.45 4.13 -5.55
C THR A 14 8.18 5.40 -6.35
N LEU A 15 7.13 5.42 -7.19
CA LEU A 15 6.74 6.61 -7.94
C LEU A 15 5.71 7.46 -7.19
N VAL A 16 4.89 6.84 -6.33
CA VAL A 16 3.79 7.49 -5.61
C VAL A 16 3.79 7.04 -4.15
N ASP A 17 3.71 7.98 -3.20
CA ASP A 17 3.41 7.66 -1.79
C ASP A 17 1.90 7.45 -1.63
N SER A 18 1.41 6.28 -2.05
CA SER A 18 -0.02 5.92 -2.07
C SER A 18 -0.54 5.42 -0.73
N VAL A 19 0.33 5.29 0.28
CA VAL A 19 -0.03 4.72 1.59
C VAL A 19 -1.11 5.51 2.34
N PRO A 20 -1.13 6.86 2.36
CA PRO A 20 -2.20 7.61 3.03
C PRO A 20 -3.59 7.31 2.46
N ASP A 21 -3.69 7.17 1.13
CA ASP A 21 -4.94 6.86 0.43
C ASP A 21 -5.37 5.42 0.68
N LEU A 22 -4.43 4.47 0.59
CA LEU A 22 -4.67 3.06 0.90
C LEU A 22 -5.11 2.86 2.36
N ALA A 23 -4.51 3.59 3.30
CA ALA A 23 -4.89 3.56 4.71
C ALA A 23 -6.30 4.09 4.93
N THR A 24 -6.69 5.16 4.22
CA THR A 24 -8.06 5.70 4.27
C THR A 24 -9.07 4.67 3.75
N ALA A 25 -8.81 4.07 2.59
CA ALA A 25 -9.70 3.07 1.99
C ALA A 25 -9.82 1.79 2.85
N LEU A 26 -8.70 1.29 3.38
CA LEU A 26 -8.69 0.12 4.25
C LEU A 26 -9.48 0.37 5.54
N ASN A 27 -9.24 1.51 6.21
CA ASN A 27 -9.96 1.84 7.43
C ASN A 27 -11.45 2.08 7.20
N GLN A 28 -11.84 2.66 6.05
CA GLN A 28 -13.24 2.76 5.68
C GLN A 28 -13.88 1.37 5.53
N THR A 29 -13.19 0.46 4.86
CA THR A 29 -13.64 -0.93 4.71
C THR A 29 -13.76 -1.62 6.06
N LEU A 30 -12.76 -1.52 6.94
CA LEU A 30 -12.80 -2.10 8.28
C LEU A 30 -13.99 -1.57 9.10
N ASN A 31 -14.26 -0.27 9.02
CA ASN A 31 -15.42 0.35 9.68
C ASN A 31 -16.76 -0.20 9.17
N ASP A 32 -16.91 -0.41 7.85
CA ASP A 32 -18.13 -0.98 7.27
C ASP A 32 -18.44 -2.38 7.82
N TYR A 33 -17.41 -3.15 8.16
CA TYR A 33 -17.51 -4.47 8.79
C TYR A 33 -17.43 -4.45 10.33
N GLN A 34 -17.43 -3.27 10.96
CA GLN A 34 -17.34 -3.09 12.41
C GLN A 34 -16.05 -3.71 13.01
N LEU A 35 -14.97 -3.69 12.24
CA LEU A 35 -13.64 -4.17 12.64
C LEU A 35 -12.76 -3.02 13.16
N PRO A 36 -11.73 -3.32 13.97
CA PRO A 36 -10.78 -2.30 14.43
C PRO A 36 -10.04 -1.64 13.26
N THR A 37 -9.89 -0.33 13.28
CA THR A 37 -9.05 0.44 12.35
C THR A 37 -7.61 0.53 12.84
N TYR A 38 -6.69 0.78 11.90
CA TYR A 38 -5.26 0.90 12.19
C TYR A 38 -4.70 2.24 11.74
N ASN A 39 -3.64 2.71 12.41
CA ASN A 39 -2.95 3.92 11.97
C ASN A 39 -2.17 3.68 10.66
N GLU A 40 -1.86 4.76 9.94
CA GLU A 40 -1.15 4.69 8.67
C GLU A 40 0.20 3.98 8.80
N GLN A 41 0.94 4.20 9.90
CA GLN A 41 2.25 3.57 10.09
C GLN A 41 2.15 2.05 10.12
N THR A 42 1.12 1.50 10.77
CA THR A 42 0.86 0.06 10.75
C THR A 42 0.53 -0.42 9.35
N ILE A 43 -0.37 0.27 8.64
CA ILE A 43 -0.82 -0.10 7.30
C ILE A 43 0.34 -0.01 6.28
N ARG A 44 1.25 0.95 6.44
CA ARG A 44 2.46 1.11 5.61
C ARG A 44 3.31 -0.17 5.56
N HIS A 45 3.36 -0.94 6.64
CA HIS A 45 4.11 -2.19 6.70
C HIS A 45 3.37 -3.38 6.06
N TRP A 46 2.12 -3.21 5.66
CA TRP A 46 1.30 -4.24 5.00
C TRP A 46 1.24 -4.08 3.48
N VAL A 47 1.42 -2.84 2.99
CA VAL A 47 1.42 -2.51 1.56
C VAL A 47 2.62 -3.17 0.85
N GLY A 48 2.40 -3.66 -0.38
CA GLY A 48 3.43 -4.25 -1.25
C GLY A 48 3.21 -5.72 -1.61
N ASN A 49 2.33 -6.44 -0.88
CA ASN A 49 2.01 -7.85 -1.16
C ASN A 49 0.73 -8.04 -1.99
N GLY A 50 0.19 -6.95 -2.55
CA GLY A 50 -1.05 -6.92 -3.31
C GLY A 50 -2.31 -6.77 -2.46
N ALA A 51 -3.38 -6.26 -3.09
CA ALA A 51 -4.61 -5.87 -2.40
C ALA A 51 -5.33 -7.04 -1.71
N ARG A 52 -5.21 -8.26 -2.23
CA ARG A 52 -5.80 -9.45 -1.59
C ARG A 52 -5.15 -9.75 -0.25
N VAL A 53 -3.81 -9.78 -0.20
CA VAL A 53 -3.06 -10.04 1.04
C VAL A 53 -3.32 -8.93 2.07
N LEU A 54 -3.59 -7.70 1.62
CA LEU A 54 -3.93 -6.59 2.49
C LEU A 54 -5.26 -6.76 3.25
N VAL A 55 -6.18 -7.59 2.74
CA VAL A 55 -7.53 -7.77 3.30
C VAL A 55 -7.85 -9.20 3.76
N GLU A 56 -6.85 -10.10 3.75
CA GLU A 56 -6.93 -11.46 4.31
C GLU A 56 -6.79 -11.44 5.84
#